data_AF-A0A2G1Y5Q4-F1
#
_entry.id   AF-A0A2G1Y5Q4-F1
#
_cell.length_a   1.000
_cell.length_b   1.000
_cell.length_c   1.000
_cell.angle_alpha   90.00
_cell.angle_beta   90.00
_cell.angle_gamma   90.00
#
_symmetry.space_group_name_H-M   'P 1'
#
loop_
_entity.id
_entity.type
_entity.pdbx_description
1 polymer ?
#
loop_
_entity_poly.entity_id
_entity_poly.type
_entity_poly.pdbx_seq_one_letter_code
_entity_poly.pdbx_strand_id
1 'polypeptide(L)'
;MKVICIEEAAFYTLLDRVFEHIISTKEQGVLSKWVSMEEAMQLLRIKSKSTLQKLRDEQKIRFSQPFKKVILYDRNSIDEFLEKYAIAPL
;
A
#
# COMPACT_ATOMS: atom_id res chain seq x y z
N MET A 1 30.31 -10.36 26.79
CA MET A 1 29.56 -9.72 25.70
C MET A 1 30.45 -9.66 24.48
N LYS A 2 30.06 -10.21 23.33
CA LYS A 2 30.84 -10.11 22.09
C LYS A 2 30.42 -8.83 21.38
N VAL A 3 31.34 -7.88 21.24
CA VAL A 3 31.10 -6.59 20.60
C VAL A 3 31.79 -6.62 19.24
N ILE A 4 31.04 -6.29 18.19
CA ILE A 4 31.59 -6.07 16.86
C ILE A 4 31.89 -4.58 16.75
N CYS A 5 33.16 -4.23 16.58
CA CYS A 5 33.59 -2.86 16.32
C CYS A 5 33.74 -2.68 14.81
N ILE A 6 33.10 -1.65 14.28
CA ILE A 6 33.17 -1.26 12.87
C ILE A 6 33.42 0.24 12.82
N GLU A 7 34.16 0.68 11.82
CA GLU A 7 34.40 2.10 11.57
C GLU A 7 33.08 2.77 11.10
N GLU A 8 32.88 4.04 11.45
CA GLU A 8 31.59 4.73 11.28
C GLU A 8 31.17 4.81 9.81
N ALA A 9 32.05 5.18 8.89
CA ALA A 9 31.75 5.22 7.47
C ALA A 9 31.46 3.82 6.91
N ALA A 10 32.20 2.81 7.36
CA ALA A 10 31.94 1.41 7.01
C ALA A 10 30.58 0.91 7.53
N PHE A 11 30.15 1.37 8.72
CA PHE A 11 28.83 1.06 9.26
C PHE A 11 27.72 1.61 8.37
N TYR A 12 27.77 2.89 8.02
CA TYR A 12 26.76 3.49 7.14
C TYR A 12 26.76 2.86 5.75
N THR A 13 27.95 2.59 5.19
CA THR A 13 28.07 1.90 3.90
C THR A 13 27.43 0.51 3.92
N LEU A 14 27.63 -0.24 5.01
CA LEU A 14 27.00 -1.55 5.18
C LEU A 14 25.48 -1.41 5.29
N LEU A 15 25.03 -0.42 6.04
CA LEU A 15 23.62 -0.15 6.30
C LEU A 15 22.88 0.26 5.02
N ASP A 16 23.49 1.09 4.18
CA ASP A 16 22.99 1.46 2.86
C ASP A 16 22.84 0.23 1.96
N ARG A 17 23.86 -0.64 1.90
CA ARG A 17 23.80 -1.88 1.11
C ARG A 17 22.72 -2.83 1.62
N VAL A 18 22.52 -2.91 2.94
CA VAL A 18 21.44 -3.71 3.53
C VAL A 18 20.09 -3.14 3.14
N PHE A 19 19.92 -1.83 3.19
CA PHE A 19 18.68 -1.20 2.71
C PHE A 19 18.47 -1.45 1.22
N GLU A 20 19.46 -1.17 0.36
CA GLU A 20 19.39 -1.48 -1.07
C GLU A 20 19.04 -2.94 -1.33
N HIS A 21 19.59 -3.88 -0.56
CA HIS A 21 19.27 -5.30 -0.71
C HIS A 21 17.83 -5.61 -0.29
N ILE A 22 17.36 -5.07 0.83
CA ILE A 22 15.96 -5.25 1.27
C ILE A 22 14.99 -4.60 0.28
N ILE A 23 15.36 -3.44 -0.25
CA ILE A 23 14.62 -2.64 -1.23
C ILE A 23 14.58 -3.32 -2.60
N SER A 24 15.66 -3.97 -3.02
CA SER A 24 15.69 -4.71 -4.29
C SER A 24 15.01 -6.08 -4.18
N THR A 25 15.03 -6.69 -2.99
CA THR A 25 14.43 -8.01 -2.76
C THR A 25 12.93 -7.93 -2.44
N LYS A 26 12.50 -6.92 -1.68
CA LYS A 26 11.08 -6.54 -1.65
C LYS A 26 10.83 -5.83 -2.96
N GLU A 27 10.08 -6.39 -3.90
CA GLU A 27 9.60 -5.70 -5.10
C GLU A 27 9.22 -4.23 -4.79
N GLN A 28 10.17 -3.31 -4.92
CA GLN A 28 9.92 -1.91 -4.65
C GLN A 28 9.35 -1.28 -5.91
N GLY A 29 8.12 -0.81 -5.79
CA GLY A 29 7.81 0.52 -6.30
C GLY A 29 6.75 0.59 -7.38
N VAL A 30 6.34 -0.52 -7.99
CA VAL A 30 5.06 -0.51 -8.71
C VAL A 30 4.00 -0.80 -7.67
N LEU A 31 3.43 0.26 -7.08
CA LEU A 31 2.17 0.14 -6.35
C LEU A 31 1.23 -0.66 -7.23
N SER A 32 0.96 -1.90 -6.83
CA SER A 32 0.11 -2.78 -7.63
C SER A 32 -1.22 -2.08 -7.82
N LYS A 33 -1.59 -1.84 -9.09
CA LYS A 33 -2.86 -1.20 -9.44
C LYS A 33 -4.03 -1.89 -8.75
N TRP A 34 -3.94 -3.22 -8.64
CA TRP A 34 -4.92 -4.05 -7.99
C TRP A 34 -4.48 -4.41 -6.58
N VAL A 35 -5.25 -3.97 -5.59
CA VAL A 35 -4.99 -4.21 -4.17
C VAL A 35 -6.05 -5.15 -3.58
N SER A 36 -5.67 -5.86 -2.52
CA SER A 36 -6.57 -6.73 -1.75
C SER A 36 -7.66 -5.94 -1.00
N MET A 37 -8.63 -6.66 -0.44
CA MET A 37 -9.65 -6.07 0.44
C MET A 37 -9.03 -5.36 1.64
N GLU A 38 -8.08 -6.02 2.31
CA GLU A 38 -7.40 -5.50 3.49
C GLU A 38 -6.62 -4.21 3.16
N GLU A 39 -5.88 -4.19 2.06
CA GLU A 39 -5.16 -3.00 1.60
C GLU A 39 -6.10 -1.88 1.20
N ALA A 40 -7.19 -2.17 0.47
CA ALA A 40 -8.19 -1.17 0.13
C ALA A 40 -8.80 -0.52 1.38
N MET A 41 -9.09 -1.32 2.41
CA MET A 41 -9.59 -0.81 3.69
C MET A 41 -8.57 0.06 4.42
N GLN A 42 -7.28 -0.30 4.36
CA GLN A 42 -6.19 0.50 4.91
C GLN A 42 -6.03 1.84 4.19
N LEU A 43 -6.09 1.85 2.85
CA LEU A 43 -6.03 3.08 2.03
C LEU A 43 -7.21 4.01 2.34
N LEU A 44 -8.41 3.47 2.39
CA LEU A 44 -9.64 4.21 2.71
C LEU A 44 -9.78 4.55 4.21
N ARG A 45 -8.88 4.06 5.07
CA ARG A 45 -8.94 4.19 6.54
C ARG A 45 -10.27 3.72 7.16
N ILE A 46 -10.86 2.66 6.61
CA ILE A 46 -12.11 2.08 7.11
C ILE A 46 -11.88 0.76 7.84
N LYS A 47 -12.71 0.48 8.87
CA LYS A 47 -12.64 -0.77 9.66
C LYS A 47 -13.71 -1.79 9.26
N SER A 48 -14.77 -1.36 8.59
CA SER A 48 -15.91 -2.22 8.28
C SER A 48 -15.90 -2.73 6.85
N LYS A 49 -16.02 -4.05 6.70
CA LYS A 49 -16.24 -4.73 5.42
C LYS A 49 -17.57 -4.30 4.77
N SER A 50 -18.59 -3.95 5.57
CA SER A 50 -19.87 -3.49 5.03
C SER A 50 -19.76 -2.11 4.39
N THR A 51 -18.87 -1.24 4.87
CA THR A 51 -18.60 0.05 4.22
C THR A 51 -17.95 -0.16 2.85
N LEU A 52 -16.97 -1.06 2.75
CA LEU A 52 -16.35 -1.40 1.47
C LEU A 52 -17.33 -2.10 0.50
N GLN A 53 -18.27 -2.89 1.02
CA GLN A 53 -19.36 -3.46 0.23
C GLN A 53 -20.25 -2.36 -0.34
N LYS A 54 -20.70 -1.40 0.48
CA LYS A 54 -21.49 -0.24 0.01
C LYS A 54 -20.78 0.55 -1.09
N LEU A 55 -19.48 0.80 -0.95
CA LEU A 55 -18.70 1.50 -1.98
C LEU A 55 -18.67 0.74 -3.32
N ARG A 56 -18.73 -0.59 -3.30
CA ARG A 56 -18.84 -1.41 -4.53
C ARG A 56 -20.25 -1.40 -5.09
N ASP A 57 -21.26 -1.58 -4.23
CA ASP A 57 -22.67 -1.61 -4.63
C ASP A 57 -23.10 -0.28 -5.25
N GLU A 58 -22.59 0.83 -4.71
CA GLU A 58 -22.80 2.19 -5.20
C GLU A 58 -21.85 2.58 -6.36
N GLN A 59 -21.00 1.66 -6.82
CA GLN A 59 -20.00 1.88 -7.87
C GLN A 59 -19.09 3.10 -7.63
N LYS A 60 -18.83 3.43 -6.37
CA LYS A 60 -17.97 4.56 -5.96
C LYS A 60 -16.47 4.28 -6.17
N ILE A 61 -16.09 3.01 -6.17
CA ILE A 61 -14.72 2.55 -6.42
C ILE A 61 -14.74 1.39 -7.42
N ARG A 62 -13.75 1.37 -8.30
CA ARG A 62 -13.56 0.31 -9.30
C ARG A 62 -12.97 -0.93 -8.63
N PHE A 63 -13.55 -2.09 -8.94
CA PHE A 63 -13.07 -3.40 -8.48
C PHE A 63 -13.06 -4.40 -9.63
N SER A 64 -12.26 -5.45 -9.49
CA SER A 64 -12.18 -6.59 -10.40
C SER A 64 -12.43 -7.88 -9.63
N GLN A 65 -13.21 -8.78 -10.21
CA GLN A 65 -13.48 -10.12 -9.67
C GLN A 65 -13.10 -11.18 -10.71
N PRO A 66 -11.79 -11.42 -10.92
CA PRO A 66 -11.34 -12.40 -11.92
C PRO A 66 -11.76 -13.84 -11.55
N PHE A 67 -11.97 -14.11 -10.25
CA PHE A 67 -12.44 -15.40 -9.75
C PHE A 67 -13.54 -15.21 -8.73
N LYS A 68 -14.40 -16.22 -8.55
CA LYS A 68 -15.58 -16.16 -7.64
C LYS A 68 -15.24 -15.70 -6.21
N LYS A 69 -14.06 -16.06 -5.70
CA LYS A 69 -13.61 -15.74 -4.33
C LYS A 69 -12.54 -14.64 -4.25
N VAL A 70 -12.05 -14.13 -5.38
CA VAL A 70 -10.95 -13.16 -5.41
C VAL A 70 -11.51 -11.83 -5.90
N ILE A 71 -11.46 -10.83 -5.02
CA ILE A 71 -11.90 -9.46 -5.32
C ILE A 71 -10.71 -8.54 -5.10
N LEU A 72 -10.42 -7.75 -6.12
CA LEU A 72 -9.32 -6.78 -6.15
C LEU A 72 -9.88 -5.38 -6.38
N TYR A 73 -9.22 -4.39 -5.82
CA TYR A 73 -9.65 -3.00 -5.88
C TYR A 73 -8.64 -2.18 -6.67
N ASP A 74 -9.13 -1.26 -7.49
CA ASP A 74 -8.27 -0.36 -8.24
C ASP A 74 -7.80 0.75 -7.32
N ARG A 75 -6.50 0.81 -7.07
CA ARG A 75 -5.86 1.80 -6.21
C ARG A 75 -6.14 3.23 -6.69
N ASN A 76 -6.02 3.48 -7.99
CA ASN A 76 -6.21 4.83 -8.53
C ASN A 76 -7.65 5.30 -8.34
N SER A 77 -8.62 4.38 -8.46
CA SER A 77 -10.03 4.70 -8.20
C SER A 77 -10.30 5.01 -6.73
N ILE A 78 -9.56 4.40 -5.81
CA ILE A 78 -9.62 4.75 -4.38
C ILE A 78 -9.06 6.15 -4.16
N ASP A 79 -7.93 6.49 -4.78
CA ASP A 79 -7.31 7.81 -4.66
C ASP A 79 -8.24 8.89 -5.25
N GLU A 80 -8.81 8.67 -6.44
CA GLU A 80 -9.83 9.54 -7.04
C GLU A 80 -11.06 9.74 -6.13
N PHE A 81 -11.50 8.66 -5.47
CA PHE A 81 -12.59 8.75 -4.51
C PHE A 81 -12.21 9.66 -3.33
N LEU A 82 -11.00 9.54 -2.78
CA LEU A 82 -10.54 10.38 -1.68
C LEU A 82 -10.40 11.85 -2.11
N GLU A 83 -9.82 12.10 -3.29
CA GLU A 83 -9.66 13.45 -3.86
C GLU A 83 -11.00 14.15 -4.06
N LYS A 84 -12.07 13.42 -4.43
CA LYS A 84 -13.42 13.98 -4.53
C LYS A 84 -13.94 14.56 -3.21
N TYR A 85 -13.47 14.05 -2.07
CA TYR A 85 -13.83 14.54 -0.74
C TYR A 85 -12.71 15.35 -0.08
N ALA A 86 -11.61 15.61 -0.80
CA ALA A 86 -10.53 16.44 -0.30
C ALA A 86 -11.01 17.90 -0.16
N ILE A 87 -10.65 18.51 0.96
CA ILE A 87 -10.92 19.92 1.22
C ILE A 87 -9.60 20.66 0.95
N ALA A 88 -9.62 21.57 -0.03
CA ALA A 88 -8.43 22.36 -0.36
C ALA A 88 -8.01 23.22 0.85
N PRO A 89 -6.70 23.30 1.16
CA PRO A 89 -6.22 24.23 2.17
C PRO A 89 -6.47 25.68 1.71
N LEU A 90 -6.89 26.53 2.67
CA LEU A 90 -7.10 27.97 2.49
C LEU A 90 -5.77 28.73 2.37
#